data_AF-A0A2V7Z325-F1
#
_entry.id   AF-A0A2V7Z325-F1
#
_cell.length_a   1.000
_cell.length_b   1.000
_cell.length_c   1.000
_cell.angle_alpha   90.00
_cell.angle_beta   90.00
_cell.angle_gamma   90.00
#
_symmetry.space_group_name_H-M   'P 1'
#
loop_
_entity.id
_entity.type
_entity.pdbx_description
1 polymer ?
#
loop_
_entity_poly.entity_id
_entity_poly.type
_entity_poly.pdbx_seq_one_letter_code
_entity_poly.pdbx_strand_id
1 'polypeptide(L)'
;MVVFDRVTAGARGIAGCVEVSFTVPRETSYVLVARPGNGEQAVIRCVRGELRPQEGRVRVFGLDPRRERRAVAKRIASGDLVVLEGRFERKPDATVFATASDPALASPADRVGFLAQGRLVLDDEPREIARRFRRIRYANEITEARTEYGNELDLFDAVRVRVRGWGVDAVVSNFDEAAFERFRATEGVKDAQALPMTLTEIFQAVVRGI
;
A
#
# COMPACT_ATOMS: atom_id res chain seq x y z
N MET A 1 -8.26 -5.02 18.14
CA MET A 1 -6.94 -5.12 17.49
C MET A 1 -6.92 -6.39 16.65
N VAL A 2 -6.59 -6.27 15.37
CA VAL A 2 -6.37 -7.38 14.43
C VAL A 2 -4.86 -7.45 14.16
N VAL A 3 -4.27 -8.64 14.16
CA VAL A 3 -2.84 -8.86 13.93
C VAL A 3 -2.65 -9.95 12.89
N PHE A 4 -1.87 -9.65 11.87
CA PHE A 4 -1.28 -10.58 10.92
C PHE A 4 0.23 -10.62 11.18
N ASP A 5 0.74 -11.82 11.49
CA ASP A 5 2.17 -12.06 11.68
C ASP A 5 2.63 -13.11 10.67
N ARG A 6 3.34 -12.65 9.63
CA ARG A 6 3.95 -13.43 8.54
C ARG A 6 3.00 -14.47 7.94
N VAL A 7 1.80 -14.03 7.59
CA VAL A 7 0.73 -14.91 7.13
C VAL A 7 0.91 -15.25 5.66
N THR A 8 1.05 -16.55 5.38
CA THR A 8 0.90 -17.12 4.03
C THR A 8 -0.41 -17.88 4.00
N ALA A 9 -1.32 -17.47 3.11
CA ALA A 9 -2.67 -18.04 3.04
C ALA A 9 -3.16 -18.18 1.60
N GLY A 10 -3.84 -19.28 1.27
CA GLY A 10 -4.44 -19.48 -0.06
C GLY A 10 -5.24 -20.78 -0.16
N ALA A 11 -6.05 -20.95 -1.20
CA ALA A 11 -6.75 -22.20 -1.48
C ALA A 11 -7.15 -22.32 -2.95
N ARG A 12 -7.69 -23.47 -3.36
CA ARG A 12 -8.24 -23.64 -4.72
C ARG A 12 -9.29 -22.56 -5.00
N GLY A 13 -9.07 -21.77 -6.04
CA GLY A 13 -9.97 -20.66 -6.43
C GLY A 13 -9.88 -19.41 -5.55
N ILE A 14 -8.95 -19.37 -4.59
CA ILE A 14 -8.70 -18.21 -3.74
C ILE A 14 -7.26 -17.76 -3.97
N ALA A 15 -7.10 -16.58 -4.58
CA ALA A 15 -5.79 -15.96 -4.74
C ALA A 15 -5.11 -15.82 -3.37
N GLY A 16 -3.86 -16.29 -3.28
CA GLY A 16 -3.14 -16.34 -2.02
C GLY A 16 -2.42 -15.03 -1.67
N CYS A 17 -2.04 -14.92 -0.41
CA CYS A 17 -1.07 -13.97 0.08
C CYS A 17 0.15 -14.69 0.67
N VAL A 18 1.31 -14.01 0.69
CA VAL A 18 2.60 -14.57 1.08
C VAL A 18 3.25 -13.63 2.09
N GLU A 19 3.56 -14.16 3.27
CA GLU A 19 4.26 -13.47 4.36
C GLU A 19 3.68 -12.10 4.76
N VAL A 20 2.36 -11.93 4.65
CA VAL A 20 1.70 -10.66 4.96
C VAL A 20 1.71 -10.41 6.47
N SER A 21 2.22 -9.25 6.88
CA SER A 21 2.25 -8.80 8.27
C SER A 21 1.71 -7.38 8.38
N PHE A 22 0.72 -7.17 9.24
CA PHE A 22 0.20 -5.85 9.57
C PHE A 22 -0.57 -5.90 10.89
N THR A 23 -0.84 -4.74 11.48
CA THR A 23 -1.68 -4.63 12.68
C THR A 23 -2.71 -3.53 12.48
N VAL A 24 -3.94 -3.82 12.92
CA VAL A 24 -5.03 -2.86 13.04
C VAL A 24 -5.27 -2.64 14.53
N PRO A 25 -4.78 -1.55 15.13
CA PRO A 25 -5.06 -1.21 16.53
C PRO A 25 -6.57 -1.13 16.83
N ARG A 26 -6.94 -1.12 18.12
CA ARG A 26 -8.36 -0.89 18.49
C ARG A 26 -8.78 0.51 18.05
N GLU A 27 -10.04 0.67 17.65
CA GLU A 27 -10.64 1.98 17.30
C GLU A 27 -9.88 2.72 16.19
N THR A 28 -9.24 1.95 15.31
CA THR A 28 -8.58 2.45 14.10
C THR A 28 -9.12 1.72 12.88
N SER A 29 -8.86 2.30 11.72
CA SER A 29 -9.23 1.78 10.43
C SER A 29 -8.02 1.42 9.57
N TYR A 30 -8.09 0.25 8.95
CA TYR A 30 -7.09 -0.23 8.01
C TYR A 30 -7.77 -0.67 6.71
N VAL A 31 -7.30 -0.15 5.58
CA VAL A 31 -7.78 -0.55 4.25
C VAL A 31 -6.67 -1.30 3.52
N LEU A 32 -6.91 -2.55 3.17
CA LEU A 32 -6.02 -3.32 2.30
C LEU A 32 -6.46 -3.13 0.85
N VAL A 33 -5.62 -2.48 0.06
CA VAL A 33 -5.90 -2.19 -1.35
C VAL A 33 -5.16 -3.19 -2.23
N ALA A 34 -5.88 -3.84 -3.13
CA ALA A 34 -5.30 -4.82 -4.05
C ALA A 34 -6.02 -4.81 -5.40
N ARG A 35 -5.35 -5.23 -6.47
CA ARG A 35 -6.07 -5.60 -7.69
C ARG A 35 -6.80 -6.94 -7.45
N PRO A 36 -7.96 -7.16 -8.09
CA PRO A 36 -8.63 -8.46 -8.06
C PRO A 36 -7.64 -9.60 -8.35
N GLY A 37 -7.68 -10.63 -7.51
CA GLY A 37 -6.78 -11.78 -7.63
C GLY A 37 -5.39 -11.63 -6.99
N ASN A 38 -5.11 -10.57 -6.22
CA ASN A 38 -3.80 -10.38 -5.57
C ASN A 38 -3.73 -10.75 -4.08
N GLY A 39 -4.64 -11.58 -3.57
CA GLY A 39 -4.56 -12.11 -2.20
C GLY A 39 -5.48 -11.44 -1.17
N GLU A 40 -6.19 -10.38 -1.57
CA GLU A 40 -7.17 -9.68 -0.74
C GLU A 40 -8.20 -10.63 -0.11
N GLN A 41 -8.76 -11.51 -0.94
CA GLN A 41 -9.75 -12.49 -0.51
C GLN A 41 -9.17 -13.49 0.51
N ALA A 42 -7.90 -13.88 0.38
CA ALA A 42 -7.25 -14.74 1.37
C ALA A 42 -7.13 -14.03 2.72
N VAL A 43 -6.70 -12.76 2.73
CA VAL A 43 -6.54 -11.97 3.95
C VAL A 43 -7.88 -11.80 4.68
N ILE A 44 -8.93 -11.35 4.00
CA ILE A 44 -10.22 -11.12 4.65
C ILE A 44 -10.86 -12.41 5.17
N ARG A 45 -10.73 -13.51 4.44
CA ARG A 45 -11.22 -14.82 4.89
C ARG A 45 -10.43 -15.34 6.09
N CYS A 46 -9.14 -14.99 6.21
CA CYS A 46 -8.37 -15.29 7.41
C CYS A 46 -8.85 -14.49 8.62
N VAL A 47 -9.17 -13.19 8.47
CA VAL A 47 -9.77 -12.37 9.54
C VAL A 47 -11.09 -12.98 10.02
N ARG A 48 -11.94 -13.43 9.09
CA ARG A 48 -13.24 -14.07 9.40
C ARG A 48 -13.12 -15.52 9.89
N GLY A 49 -11.92 -16.10 9.86
CA GLY A 49 -11.69 -17.50 10.26
C GLY A 49 -12.25 -18.53 9.27
N GLU A 50 -12.56 -18.11 8.05
CA GLU A 50 -13.04 -18.94 6.94
C GLU A 50 -11.90 -19.64 6.21
N LEU A 51 -10.73 -19.00 6.15
CA LEU A 51 -9.50 -19.54 5.60
C LEU A 51 -8.47 -19.74 6.73
N ARG A 52 -7.79 -20.88 6.74
CA ARG A 52 -6.69 -21.16 7.66
C ARG A 52 -5.37 -20.74 6.98
N PRO A 53 -4.52 -19.94 7.64
CA PRO A 53 -3.16 -19.72 7.17
C PRO A 53 -2.38 -21.03 7.02
N GLN A 54 -1.65 -21.18 5.91
CA GLN A 54 -0.64 -22.21 5.74
C GLN A 54 0.54 -21.96 6.67
N GLU A 55 0.93 -20.69 6.80
CA GLU A 55 2.03 -20.23 7.66
C GLU A 55 1.62 -18.94 8.39
N GLY A 56 2.35 -18.60 9.46
CA GLY A 56 2.08 -17.41 10.25
C GLY A 56 0.86 -17.52 11.16
N ARG A 57 0.45 -16.38 11.72
CA ARG A 57 -0.65 -16.32 12.70
C ARG A 57 -1.55 -15.11 12.46
N VAL A 58 -2.85 -15.35 12.70
CA VAL A 58 -3.87 -14.29 12.73
C VAL A 58 -4.48 -14.23 14.13
N ARG A 59 -4.60 -13.01 14.66
CA ARG A 59 -5.31 -12.73 15.91
C ARG A 59 -6.35 -11.64 15.71
N VAL A 60 -7.54 -11.85 16.25
CA VAL A 60 -8.66 -10.90 16.24
C VAL A 60 -9.06 -10.66 17.69
N PHE A 61 -8.70 -9.50 18.24
CA PHE A 61 -8.86 -9.18 19.67
C PHE A 61 -8.24 -10.22 20.60
N GLY A 62 -7.05 -10.71 20.23
CA GLY A 62 -6.34 -11.77 20.96
C GLY A 62 -6.81 -13.19 20.63
N LEU A 63 -7.93 -13.35 19.91
CA LEU A 63 -8.54 -14.63 19.60
C LEU A 63 -8.01 -15.20 18.28
N ASP A 64 -7.91 -16.52 18.18
CA ASP A 64 -7.70 -17.22 16.93
C ASP A 64 -9.02 -17.29 16.14
N PRO A 65 -9.14 -16.64 14.97
CA PRO A 65 -10.42 -16.57 14.26
C PRO A 65 -10.93 -17.93 13.77
N ARG A 66 -10.05 -18.93 13.60
CA ARG A 66 -10.45 -20.27 13.16
C ARG A 66 -10.86 -21.16 14.31
N ARG A 67 -10.14 -21.11 15.44
CA ARG A 67 -10.40 -21.94 16.63
C ARG A 67 -11.48 -21.35 17.52
N GLU A 68 -11.57 -20.03 17.60
CA GLU A 68 -12.45 -19.29 18.51
C GLU A 68 -13.55 -18.53 17.75
N ARG A 69 -14.06 -19.13 16.66
CA ARG A 69 -15.04 -18.54 15.73
C ARG A 69 -16.23 -17.86 16.41
N ARG A 70 -16.81 -18.48 17.45
CA ARG A 70 -17.96 -17.91 18.17
C ARG A 70 -17.60 -16.61 18.90
N ALA A 71 -16.42 -16.56 19.52
CA ALA A 71 -15.97 -15.36 20.22
C ALA A 71 -15.63 -14.23 19.24
N VAL A 72 -15.01 -14.55 18.10
CA VAL A 72 -14.77 -13.57 17.02
C VAL A 72 -16.08 -13.08 16.40
N ALA A 73 -17.03 -13.98 16.12
CA ALA A 73 -18.35 -13.61 15.61
C ALA A 73 -19.08 -12.66 16.58
N LYS A 74 -18.94 -12.86 17.89
CA LYS A 74 -19.49 -11.94 18.90
C LYS A 74 -18.89 -10.53 18.80
N ARG A 75 -17.57 -10.41 18.56
CA ARG A 75 -16.89 -9.11 18.34
C ARG A 75 -17.37 -8.41 17.07
N ILE A 76 -17.68 -9.16 16.02
CA ILE A 76 -18.22 -8.60 14.78
C ILE A 76 -19.67 -8.16 15.00
N ALA A 77 -20.49 -9.00 15.63
CA ALA A 77 -21.89 -8.72 15.90
C ALA A 77 -22.10 -7.54 16.87
N SER A 78 -21.20 -7.35 17.84
CA SER A 78 -21.24 -6.18 18.74
C SER A 78 -20.77 -4.88 18.09
N GLY A 79 -20.12 -4.95 16.92
CA GLY A 79 -19.53 -3.80 16.26
C GLY A 79 -18.11 -3.47 16.70
N ASP A 80 -17.50 -4.24 17.62
CA ASP A 80 -16.09 -4.04 18.03
C ASP A 80 -15.15 -4.14 16.80
N LEU A 81 -15.47 -5.04 15.88
CA LEU A 81 -14.81 -5.21 14.58
C LEU A 81 -15.81 -5.08 13.44
N VAL A 82 -15.55 -4.14 12.53
CA VAL A 82 -16.29 -4.03 11.28
C VAL A 82 -15.38 -4.49 10.14
N VAL A 83 -15.82 -5.53 9.43
CA VAL A 83 -15.10 -6.10 8.29
C VAL A 83 -15.85 -5.77 7.00
N LEU A 84 -15.25 -5.00 6.11
CA LEU A 84 -15.87 -4.51 4.87
C LEU A 84 -15.14 -5.02 3.62
N GLU A 85 -15.87 -5.17 2.52
CA GLU A 85 -15.36 -5.54 1.19
C GLU A 85 -15.87 -4.54 0.16
N GLY A 86 -14.97 -4.03 -0.68
CA GLY A 86 -15.29 -3.13 -1.79
C GLY A 86 -15.84 -1.76 -1.40
N ARG A 87 -15.85 -1.44 -0.10
CA ARG A 87 -16.30 -0.16 0.45
C ARG A 87 -15.56 0.15 1.74
N PHE A 88 -15.50 1.42 2.08
CA PHE A 88 -14.92 1.88 3.33
C PHE A 88 -15.77 2.98 3.95
N GLU A 89 -15.98 2.89 5.26
CA GLU A 89 -16.61 3.91 6.07
C GLU A 89 -15.93 3.91 7.44
N ARG A 90 -15.41 5.07 7.84
CA ARG A 90 -14.75 5.21 9.14
C ARG A 90 -15.80 5.20 10.25
N LYS A 91 -15.53 4.45 11.31
CA LYS A 91 -16.38 4.39 12.50
C LYS A 91 -15.51 4.69 13.73
N PRO A 92 -15.69 5.84 14.40
CA PRO A 92 -14.82 6.28 15.50
C PRO A 92 -14.69 5.25 16.63
N ASP A 93 -15.79 4.61 17.02
CA ASP A 93 -15.83 3.70 18.18
C ASP A 93 -15.63 2.23 17.81
N ALA A 94 -15.11 1.94 16.61
CA ALA A 94 -14.95 0.58 16.11
C ALA A 94 -13.58 0.36 15.48
N THR A 95 -13.08 -0.87 15.58
CA THR A 95 -11.96 -1.29 14.74
C THR A 95 -12.50 -1.62 13.35
N VAL A 96 -11.99 -0.98 12.30
CA VAL A 96 -12.44 -1.23 10.92
C VAL A 96 -11.31 -1.88 10.14
N PHE A 97 -11.57 -3.06 9.58
CA PHE A 97 -10.71 -3.66 8.57
C PHE A 97 -11.50 -3.77 7.27
N ALA A 98 -11.03 -3.12 6.22
CA ALA A 98 -11.67 -3.16 4.93
C ALA A 98 -10.70 -3.62 3.86
N THR A 99 -11.26 -4.16 2.80
CA THR A 99 -10.52 -4.45 1.59
C THR A 99 -11.15 -3.73 0.40
N ALA A 100 -10.33 -3.23 -0.52
CA ALA A 100 -10.80 -2.42 -1.64
C ALA A 100 -9.92 -2.59 -2.89
N SER A 101 -10.54 -2.50 -4.06
CA SER A 101 -9.82 -2.42 -5.34
C SER A 101 -9.54 -1.00 -5.79
N ASP A 102 -10.32 -0.02 -5.31
CA ASP A 102 -10.10 1.40 -5.54
C ASP A 102 -9.27 2.00 -4.37
N PRO A 103 -8.03 2.44 -4.62
CA PRO A 103 -7.19 3.07 -3.61
C PRO A 103 -7.79 4.37 -3.04
N ALA A 104 -8.61 5.09 -3.81
CA ALA A 104 -9.17 6.36 -3.35
C ALA A 104 -10.04 6.20 -2.10
N LEU A 105 -10.70 5.05 -1.95
CA LEU A 105 -11.51 4.72 -0.77
C LEU A 105 -10.71 4.62 0.53
N ALA A 106 -9.39 4.42 0.43
CA ALA A 106 -8.50 4.32 1.60
C ALA A 106 -8.03 5.67 2.13
N SER A 107 -8.27 6.78 1.41
CA SER A 107 -7.81 8.12 1.81
C SER A 107 -8.27 8.55 3.22
N PRO A 108 -9.51 8.26 3.68
CA PRO A 108 -9.94 8.60 5.03
C PRO A 108 -9.60 7.52 6.09
N ALA A 109 -8.90 6.44 5.73
CA ALA A 109 -8.48 5.43 6.68
C ALA A 109 -7.29 5.91 7.52
N ASP A 110 -7.15 5.37 8.73
CA ASP A 110 -6.00 5.68 9.58
C ASP A 110 -4.73 5.02 9.02
N ARG A 111 -4.85 3.87 8.35
CA ARG A 111 -3.74 3.17 7.70
C ARG A 111 -4.16 2.47 6.42
N VAL A 112 -3.25 2.35 5.46
CA VAL A 112 -3.48 1.66 4.19
C VAL A 112 -2.33 0.71 3.87
N GLY A 113 -2.70 -0.51 3.47
CA GLY A 113 -1.77 -1.49 2.93
C GLY A 113 -1.97 -1.67 1.44
N PHE A 114 -0.89 -1.72 0.65
CA PHE A 114 -0.97 -2.11 -0.75
C PHE A 114 -0.50 -3.55 -0.93
N LEU A 115 -1.33 -4.34 -1.59
CA LEU A 115 -1.06 -5.73 -1.89
C LEU A 115 -0.80 -5.92 -3.39
N ALA A 116 0.35 -6.49 -3.73
CA ALA A 116 0.74 -6.82 -5.09
C ALA A 116 1.40 -8.21 -5.11
N GLN A 117 1.01 -9.05 -6.06
CA GLN A 117 1.55 -10.42 -6.20
C GLN A 117 1.46 -11.23 -4.89
N GLY A 118 0.38 -11.02 -4.11
CA GLY A 118 0.16 -11.67 -2.82
C GLY A 118 0.99 -11.11 -1.66
N ARG A 119 1.89 -10.14 -1.88
CA ARG A 119 2.75 -9.56 -0.85
C ARG A 119 2.30 -8.14 -0.48
N LEU A 120 2.50 -7.78 0.78
CA LEU A 120 2.29 -6.41 1.26
C LEU A 120 3.51 -5.57 0.86
N VAL A 121 3.32 -4.64 -0.06
CA VAL A 121 4.41 -3.86 -0.69
C VAL A 121 4.49 -2.44 -0.17
N LEU A 122 3.46 -1.99 0.55
CA LEU A 122 3.41 -0.72 1.26
C LEU A 122 2.45 -0.87 2.43
N ASP A 123 2.77 -0.27 3.59
CA ASP A 123 1.90 -0.26 4.78
C ASP A 123 2.19 0.99 5.64
N ASP A 124 1.33 2.00 5.54
CA ASP A 124 1.59 3.31 6.14
C ASP A 124 0.31 4.17 6.21
N GLU A 125 0.39 5.36 6.79
CA GLU A 125 -0.71 6.33 6.81
C GLU A 125 -0.90 6.97 5.41
N PRO A 126 -2.15 7.14 4.92
CA PRO A 126 -2.40 7.79 3.63
C PRO A 126 -1.74 9.17 3.48
N ARG A 127 -1.70 9.95 4.58
CA ARG A 127 -1.09 11.29 4.61
C ARG A 127 0.43 11.23 4.48
N GLU A 128 1.08 10.31 5.16
CA GLU A 128 2.53 10.14 5.10
C GLU A 128 2.97 9.63 3.72
N ILE A 129 2.21 8.70 3.14
CA ILE A 129 2.38 8.24 1.75
C ILE A 129 2.27 9.44 0.78
N ALA A 130 1.19 10.23 0.89
CA ALA A 130 1.00 11.40 0.05
C ALA A 130 2.05 12.49 0.28
N ARG A 131 2.74 12.52 1.43
CA ARG A 131 3.85 13.45 1.69
C ARG A 131 5.13 13.02 0.98
N ARG A 132 5.51 11.74 1.07
CA ARG A 132 6.81 11.23 0.58
C ARG A 132 6.84 10.85 -0.90
N PHE A 133 5.69 10.52 -1.49
CA PHE A 133 5.63 10.23 -2.91
C PHE A 133 5.45 11.50 -3.74
N ARG A 134 6.30 11.67 -4.75
CA ARG A 134 6.16 12.73 -5.75
C ARG A 134 6.37 12.19 -7.14
N ARG A 135 5.76 12.88 -8.10
CA ARG A 135 6.09 12.71 -9.51
C ARG A 135 7.02 13.84 -9.93
N ILE A 136 8.28 13.51 -10.17
CA ILE A 136 9.28 14.45 -10.66
C ILE A 136 9.28 14.41 -12.19
N ARG A 137 9.12 15.57 -12.82
CA ARG A 137 9.26 15.76 -14.26
C ARG A 137 10.34 16.77 -14.54
N TYR A 138 11.23 16.46 -15.46
CA TYR A 138 12.34 17.36 -15.84
C TYR A 138 12.83 17.00 -17.25
N ALA A 139 13.59 17.89 -17.85
CA ALA A 139 14.41 17.57 -19.02
C ALA A 139 15.87 17.38 -18.59
N ASN A 140 16.57 16.43 -19.21
CA ASN A 140 18.01 16.27 -19.04
C ASN A 140 18.70 16.42 -20.41
N GLU A 141 19.51 17.48 -20.57
CA GLU A 141 20.17 17.82 -21.84
C GLU A 141 21.58 17.20 -21.98
N ILE A 142 22.13 16.61 -20.92
CA ILE A 142 23.50 16.08 -20.89
C ILE A 142 23.51 14.55 -21.09
N THR A 143 22.44 13.87 -20.73
CA THR A 143 22.34 12.42 -20.90
C THR A 143 22.21 12.03 -22.38
N GLU A 144 23.34 11.75 -23.03
CA GLU A 144 23.40 11.39 -24.46
C GLU A 144 22.76 10.02 -24.76
N ALA A 145 22.77 9.08 -23.80
CA ALA A 145 22.14 7.77 -23.93
C ALA A 145 20.73 7.76 -23.33
N ARG A 146 19.71 7.69 -24.20
CA ARG A 146 18.26 7.65 -23.86
C ARG A 146 17.83 6.52 -22.89
N THR A 147 18.76 5.65 -22.49
CA THR A 147 18.55 4.46 -21.64
C THR A 147 19.16 4.58 -20.24
N GLU A 148 19.97 5.60 -19.96
CA GLU A 148 20.60 5.79 -18.65
C GLU A 148 20.06 7.09 -18.03
N TYR A 149 19.02 7.01 -17.18
CA TYR A 149 18.90 8.05 -16.15
C TYR A 149 20.18 7.94 -15.32
N GLY A 150 20.88 9.05 -15.06
CA GLY A 150 22.11 8.99 -14.28
C GLY A 150 21.82 8.81 -12.80
N ASN A 151 22.80 9.11 -11.96
CA ASN A 151 22.71 9.00 -10.49
C ASN A 151 21.84 10.13 -9.88
N GLU A 152 21.29 11.05 -10.67
CA GLU A 152 20.54 12.22 -10.18
C GLU A 152 19.27 11.84 -9.41
N LEU A 153 18.70 10.66 -9.66
CA LEU A 153 17.51 10.16 -8.97
C LEU A 153 17.82 9.27 -7.75
N ASP A 154 19.10 8.95 -7.49
CA ASP A 154 19.51 8.08 -6.38
C ASP A 154 19.09 8.64 -5.01
N LEU A 155 18.93 9.96 -4.91
CA LEU A 155 18.52 10.65 -3.69
C LEU A 155 17.05 10.47 -3.31
N PHE A 156 16.20 9.94 -4.21
CA PHE A 156 14.74 9.96 -4.03
C PHE A 156 14.06 8.59 -3.96
N ASP A 157 14.83 7.49 -4.00
CA ASP A 157 14.29 6.12 -4.07
C ASP A 157 13.24 5.98 -5.20
N ALA A 158 13.73 6.12 -6.44
CA ALA A 158 12.90 6.08 -7.63
C ALA A 158 12.19 4.73 -7.77
N VAL A 159 10.86 4.76 -7.77
CA VAL A 159 10.00 3.59 -7.92
C VAL A 159 9.75 3.27 -9.39
N ARG A 160 9.69 4.31 -10.23
CA ARG A 160 9.45 4.15 -11.66
C ARG A 160 9.99 5.34 -12.41
N VAL A 161 10.75 5.08 -13.48
CA VAL A 161 11.26 6.12 -14.38
C VAL A 161 10.78 5.84 -15.80
N ARG A 162 10.41 6.88 -16.53
CA ARG A 162 10.13 6.83 -17.98
C ARG A 162 10.87 7.95 -18.67
N VAL A 163 11.63 7.62 -19.70
CA VAL A 163 12.37 8.58 -20.53
C VAL A 163 11.69 8.69 -21.90
N ARG A 164 11.51 9.91 -22.40
CA ARG A 164 10.94 10.22 -23.71
C ARG A 164 11.72 11.37 -24.36
N GLY A 165 12.65 11.04 -25.25
CA GLY A 165 13.60 12.03 -25.77
C GLY A 165 14.45 12.56 -24.61
N TRP A 166 14.43 13.88 -24.41
CA TRP A 166 15.11 14.57 -23.30
C TRP A 166 14.25 14.64 -22.03
N GLY A 167 12.96 14.31 -22.10
CA GLY A 167 12.03 14.42 -20.98
C GLY A 167 12.03 13.17 -20.10
N VAL A 168 12.18 13.36 -18.80
CA VAL A 168 12.13 12.31 -17.78
C VAL A 168 10.89 12.51 -16.90
N ASP A 169 10.16 11.42 -16.68
CA ASP A 169 9.01 11.34 -15.79
C ASP A 169 9.25 10.22 -14.77
N ALA A 170 9.53 10.63 -13.52
CA ALA A 170 9.89 9.74 -12.43
C ALA A 170 8.83 9.78 -11.31
N VAL A 171 8.49 8.62 -10.78
CA VAL A 171 7.79 8.49 -9.50
C VAL A 171 8.83 8.12 -8.46
N VAL A 172 8.90 8.92 -7.40
CA VAL A 172 9.84 8.75 -6.31
C VAL A 172 9.09 8.51 -5.00
N SER A 173 9.69 7.75 -4.08
CA SER A 173 9.05 7.37 -2.81
C SER A 173 9.62 8.07 -1.58
N ASN A 174 10.77 8.73 -1.73
CA ASN A 174 11.48 9.43 -0.67
C ASN A 174 11.76 10.88 -1.09
N PHE A 175 10.68 11.64 -1.29
CA PHE A 175 10.80 13.05 -1.64
C PHE A 175 11.15 13.90 -0.41
N ASP A 176 12.18 14.72 -0.60
CA ASP A 176 12.57 15.80 0.30
C ASP A 176 12.76 17.10 -0.50
N GLU A 177 12.26 18.21 0.03
CA GLU A 177 12.32 19.51 -0.64
C GLU A 177 13.77 19.99 -0.78
N ALA A 178 14.61 19.82 0.25
CA ALA A 178 16.01 20.27 0.19
C ALA A 178 16.83 19.42 -0.80
N ALA A 179 16.59 18.10 -0.86
CA ALA A 179 17.15 17.25 -1.89
C ALA A 179 16.67 17.65 -3.29
N PHE A 180 15.40 18.01 -3.44
CA PHE A 180 14.85 18.47 -4.71
C PHE A 180 15.49 19.78 -5.18
N GLU A 181 15.73 20.74 -4.28
CA GLU A 181 16.45 21.97 -4.63
C GLU A 181 17.86 21.71 -5.17
N ARG A 182 18.61 20.80 -4.54
CA ARG A 182 19.93 20.38 -5.03
C ARG A 182 19.84 19.68 -6.39
N PHE A 183 18.83 18.84 -6.57
CA PHE A 183 18.55 18.18 -7.85
C PHE A 183 18.29 19.20 -8.96
N ARG A 184 17.50 20.26 -8.71
CA ARG A 184 17.25 21.33 -9.69
C ARG A 184 18.50 22.10 -10.10
N ALA A 185 19.50 22.17 -9.21
CA ALA A 185 20.77 22.82 -9.47
C ALA A 185 21.79 21.91 -10.18
N THR A 186 21.45 20.63 -10.42
CA THR A 186 22.33 19.68 -11.11
C THR A 186 22.50 20.08 -12.57
N GLU A 187 23.74 20.02 -13.06
CA GLU A 187 24.04 20.33 -14.46
C GLU A 187 23.23 19.43 -15.41
N GLY A 188 22.66 20.01 -16.46
CA GLY A 188 21.83 19.30 -17.44
C GLY A 188 20.35 19.16 -17.05
N VAL A 189 19.97 19.29 -15.78
CA VAL A 189 18.57 19.27 -15.34
C VAL A 189 17.90 20.61 -15.66
N LYS A 190 16.80 20.56 -16.42
CA LYS A 190 15.98 21.73 -16.81
C LYS A 190 14.50 21.52 -16.48
N ASP A 191 13.81 22.62 -16.21
CA ASP A 191 12.36 22.67 -15.99
C ASP A 191 11.83 21.63 -14.98
N ALA A 192 12.63 21.34 -13.94
CA ALA A 192 12.31 20.33 -12.95
C ALA A 192 11.12 20.74 -12.07
N GLN A 193 10.11 19.88 -12.01
CA GLN A 193 8.89 20.04 -11.23
C GLN A 193 8.63 18.81 -10.37
N ALA A 194 8.21 19.02 -9.12
CA ALA A 194 7.73 17.97 -8.24
C ALA A 194 6.21 18.11 -8.07
N LEU A 195 5.46 17.14 -8.57
CA LEU A 195 3.99 17.15 -8.52
C LEU A 195 3.51 16.22 -7.40
N PRO A 196 2.49 16.64 -6.61
CA PRO A 196 1.84 15.75 -5.66
C PRO A 196 1.17 14.59 -6.39
N MET A 197 1.00 13.47 -5.70
CA MET A 197 0.35 12.28 -6.24
C MET A 197 -0.84 11.87 -5.40
N THR A 198 -1.90 11.43 -6.08
CA THR A 198 -3.04 10.79 -5.43
C THR A 198 -2.67 9.38 -4.98
N LEU A 199 -3.39 8.85 -3.98
CA LEU A 199 -3.18 7.49 -3.50
C LEU A 199 -3.38 6.45 -4.64
N THR A 200 -4.27 6.74 -5.58
CA THR A 200 -4.49 5.94 -6.79
C THR A 200 -3.27 5.92 -7.72
N GLU A 201 -2.65 7.08 -7.98
CA GLU A 201 -1.44 7.14 -8.80
C GLU A 201 -0.26 6.42 -8.12
N ILE A 202 -0.12 6.57 -6.80
CA ILE A 202 0.92 5.91 -6.01
C ILE A 202 0.74 4.39 -6.07
N PHE A 203 -0.49 3.90 -5.83
CA PHE A 203 -0.81 2.48 -5.97
C PHE A 203 -0.46 1.94 -7.36
N GLN A 204 -0.83 2.67 -8.41
CA GLN A 204 -0.50 2.27 -9.79
C GLN A 204 1.00 2.24 -10.06
N ALA A 205 1.77 3.17 -9.48
CA ALA A 205 3.22 3.22 -9.63
C ALA A 205 3.90 2.04 -8.92
N VAL A 206 3.56 1.81 -7.64
CA VAL A 206 4.12 0.73 -6.82
C VAL A 206 3.77 -0.64 -7.38
N VAL A 207 2.49 -0.90 -7.69
CA VAL A 207 2.02 -2.22 -8.13
C VAL A 207 2.49 -2.57 -9.55
N ARG A 208 2.76 -1.59 -10.42
CA ARG A 208 3.31 -1.83 -11.78
C ARG A 208 4.84 -1.77 -11.83
N GLY A 209 5.50 -1.45 -10.72
CA GLY A 209 6.96 -1.45 -10.61
C GLY A 209 7.52 -2.82 -10.21
N ILE A 210 6.65 -3.76 -9.85
CA ILE A 210 6.94 -5.12 -9.38
C ILE A 210 6.46 -6.14 -10.43
#